data_AF-A0AAV6YHU3-F1
#
_entry.id   AF-A0AAV6YHU3-F1
#
_cell.length_a   1.000
_cell.length_b   1.000
_cell.length_c   1.000
_cell.angle_alpha   90.00
_cell.angle_beta   90.00
_cell.angle_gamma   90.00
#
_symmetry.space_group_name_H-M   'P 1'
#
loop_
_entity.id
_entity.type
_entity.pdbx_description
1 polymer ?
#
loop_
_entity_poly.entity_id
_entity_poly.type
_entity_poly.pdbx_seq_one_letter_code
_entity_poly.pdbx_strand_id
1 'polypeptide(L)'
;GGISTAQLNWINEVLEASDKNLEKVMVAGHLPIHPGSTDFVCLTWNYEKVLALLQAHPSVVAYYAGHDHDGGYFLDECGIHHLTFNGVIETPPESQAFGTMYIYEDKMVLKGRGLIPDRTLSYRKA
;
A
#
# COMPACT_ATOMS: atom_id res chain seq x y z
N GLY A 1 -13.47 -4.88 7.73
CA GLY A 1 -14.04 -3.52 7.95
C GLY A 1 -14.08 -2.78 6.62
N GLY A 2 -14.85 -1.69 6.52
CA GLY A 2 -14.98 -0.91 5.27
C GLY A 2 -14.67 0.58 5.45
N ILE A 3 -14.51 1.28 4.33
CA ILE A 3 -14.29 2.73 4.28
C ILE A 3 -15.61 3.44 3.95
N SER A 4 -16.03 4.38 4.79
CA SER A 4 -17.30 5.11 4.61
C SER A 4 -17.26 6.04 3.39
N THR A 5 -18.43 6.41 2.86
CA THR A 5 -18.54 7.39 1.77
C THR A 5 -17.89 8.73 2.11
N ALA A 6 -18.03 9.20 3.36
CA ALA A 6 -17.40 10.45 3.79
C ALA A 6 -15.87 10.37 3.73
N GLN A 7 -15.28 9.22 4.12
CA GLN A 7 -13.84 9.00 4.00
C GLN A 7 -13.39 8.88 2.55
N LEU A 8 -14.15 8.19 1.69
CA LEU A 8 -13.85 8.09 0.26
C LEU A 8 -13.84 9.47 -0.42
N ASN A 9 -14.82 10.31 -0.12
CA ASN A 9 -14.89 11.67 -0.67
C ASN A 9 -13.70 12.51 -0.20
N TRP A 10 -13.34 12.43 1.09
CA TRP A 10 -12.18 13.12 1.62
C TRP A 10 -10.86 12.65 0.99
N ILE A 11 -10.68 11.34 0.80
CA ILE A 11 -9.51 10.79 0.10
C ILE A 11 -9.44 11.34 -1.33
N ASN A 12 -10.57 11.35 -2.05
CA ASN A 12 -10.63 11.90 -3.41
C ASN A 12 -10.18 13.37 -3.45
N GLU A 13 -10.68 14.23 -2.56
CA GLU A 13 -10.31 15.64 -2.50
C GLU A 13 -8.80 15.85 -2.24
N VAL A 14 -8.20 15.05 -1.35
CA VAL A 14 -6.76 15.09 -1.08
C VAL A 14 -5.96 14.66 -2.31
N LEU A 15 -6.38 13.59 -2.99
CA LEU A 15 -5.69 13.07 -4.16
C LEU A 15 -5.84 13.99 -5.38
N GLU A 16 -6.99 14.64 -5.58
CA GLU A 16 -7.16 15.66 -6.61
C GLU A 16 -6.21 16.86 -6.43
N ALA A 17 -5.96 17.27 -5.19
CA ALA A 17 -4.98 18.31 -4.89
C ALA A 17 -3.55 17.82 -5.15
N SER A 18 -3.24 16.58 -4.75
CA SER A 18 -1.94 15.95 -4.93
C SER A 18 -1.58 15.77 -6.41
N ASP A 19 -2.55 15.37 -7.23
CA ASP A 19 -2.42 15.23 -8.69
C ASP A 19 -2.05 16.58 -9.33
N LYS A 20 -2.73 17.67 -8.94
CA LYS A 20 -2.45 19.03 -9.45
C LYS A 20 -1.05 19.53 -9.06
N ASN A 21 -0.56 19.11 -7.89
CA ASN A 21 0.75 19.49 -7.37
C ASN A 21 1.88 18.55 -7.82
N LEU A 22 1.59 17.51 -8.62
CA LEU A 22 2.55 16.50 -9.06
C LEU A 22 3.24 15.79 -7.89
N GLU A 23 2.50 15.57 -6.80
CA GLU A 23 2.99 14.89 -5.62
C GLU A 23 3.02 13.36 -5.82
N LYS A 24 3.78 12.68 -4.96
CA LYS A 24 3.78 11.22 -4.86
C LYS A 24 3.15 10.80 -3.54
N VAL A 25 2.00 10.15 -3.62
CA VAL A 25 1.17 9.79 -2.47
C VAL A 25 1.35 8.31 -2.13
N MET A 26 1.72 8.06 -0.89
CA MET A 26 1.71 6.73 -0.28
C MET A 26 0.55 6.70 0.72
N VAL A 27 -0.40 5.80 0.50
CA VAL A 27 -1.57 5.63 1.35
C VAL A 27 -1.30 4.53 2.36
N ALA A 28 -1.71 4.71 3.62
CA ALA A 28 -1.59 3.68 4.64
C ALA A 28 -2.95 3.40 5.28
N GLY A 29 -3.33 2.12 5.33
CA GLY A 29 -4.50 1.63 6.04
C GLY A 29 -4.19 0.31 6.74
N HIS A 30 -4.98 -0.09 7.73
CA HIS A 30 -4.72 -1.38 8.40
C HIS A 30 -5.04 -2.57 7.49
N LEU A 31 -6.19 -2.51 6.80
CA LEU A 31 -6.68 -3.58 5.94
C LEU A 31 -6.13 -3.42 4.51
N PRO A 32 -5.69 -4.51 3.87
CA PRO A 32 -5.33 -4.53 2.45
C PRO A 32 -6.54 -4.29 1.56
N ILE A 33 -6.28 -3.83 0.34
CA ILE A 33 -7.31 -3.46 -0.65
C ILE A 33 -7.12 -4.13 -2.01
N HIS A 34 -6.04 -4.91 -2.21
CA HIS A 34 -5.78 -5.58 -3.48
C HIS A 34 -5.68 -7.09 -3.26
N PRO A 35 -6.52 -7.92 -3.93
CA PRO A 35 -6.52 -9.38 -3.74
C PRO A 35 -5.18 -10.07 -4.02
N GLY A 36 -4.35 -9.50 -4.91
CA GLY A 36 -3.00 -10.01 -5.17
C GLY A 36 -1.97 -9.75 -4.06
N SER A 37 -2.33 -8.98 -3.02
CA SER A 37 -1.41 -8.54 -1.97
C SER A 37 -1.71 -9.13 -0.57
N THR A 38 -2.67 -10.04 -0.46
CA THR A 38 -3.16 -10.61 0.80
C THR A 38 -4.06 -11.82 0.56
N ASP A 39 -4.39 -12.59 1.60
CA ASP A 39 -5.54 -13.49 1.60
C ASP A 39 -6.87 -12.72 1.47
N PHE A 40 -7.83 -13.31 0.75
CA PHE A 40 -9.13 -12.70 0.51
C PHE A 40 -9.91 -12.39 1.79
N VAL A 41 -9.76 -13.18 2.86
CA VAL A 41 -10.46 -12.96 4.14
C VAL A 41 -10.01 -11.67 4.84
N CYS A 42 -8.80 -11.20 4.55
CA CYS A 42 -8.20 -10.01 5.13
C CYS A 42 -8.56 -8.71 4.40
N LEU A 43 -9.25 -8.79 3.25
CA LEU A 43 -9.58 -7.63 2.44
C LEU A 43 -10.58 -6.67 3.12
N THR A 44 -10.38 -5.38 2.85
CA THR A 44 -11.38 -4.35 3.14
C THR A 44 -12.71 -4.69 2.46
N TRP A 45 -13.84 -4.57 3.17
CA TRP A 45 -15.15 -5.05 2.64
C TRP A 45 -15.58 -4.39 1.33
N ASN A 46 -15.28 -3.11 1.17
CA ASN A 46 -15.52 -2.37 -0.06
C ASN A 46 -14.19 -2.04 -0.77
N TYR A 47 -13.22 -2.96 -0.74
CA TYR A 47 -11.91 -2.78 -1.35
C TYR A 47 -12.00 -2.32 -2.81
N GLU A 48 -12.96 -2.84 -3.59
CA GLU A 48 -13.15 -2.47 -5.00
C GLU A 48 -13.37 -0.97 -5.18
N LYS A 49 -14.14 -0.34 -4.27
CA LYS A 49 -14.37 1.12 -4.32
C LYS A 49 -13.12 1.90 -3.95
N VAL A 50 -12.36 1.41 -2.96
CA VAL A 50 -11.11 2.05 -2.53
C VAL A 50 -10.07 1.94 -3.65
N LEU A 51 -9.92 0.75 -4.23
CA LEU A 51 -8.97 0.47 -5.30
C LEU A 51 -9.28 1.30 -6.54
N ALA A 52 -10.54 1.32 -6.99
CA ALA A 52 -10.95 2.14 -8.13
C ALA A 52 -10.69 3.65 -7.89
N LEU A 53 -10.92 4.14 -6.67
CA LEU A 53 -10.60 5.52 -6.30
C LEU A 53 -9.09 5.77 -6.44
N LEU A 54 -8.24 4.96 -5.80
CA LEU A 54 -6.79 5.18 -5.84
C LEU A 54 -6.22 5.06 -7.26
N GLN A 55 -6.73 4.13 -8.07
CA GLN A 55 -6.32 3.93 -9.46
C GLN A 55 -6.68 5.10 -10.38
N ALA A 56 -7.69 5.90 -10.03
CA ALA A 56 -8.05 7.11 -10.77
C ALA A 56 -7.04 8.25 -10.59
N HIS A 57 -6.13 8.17 -9.61
CA HIS A 57 -5.21 9.24 -9.25
C HIS A 57 -3.75 8.88 -9.59
N PRO A 58 -3.11 9.57 -10.58
CA PRO A 58 -1.73 9.32 -10.95
C PRO A 58 -0.70 9.64 -9.86
N SER A 59 -1.04 10.48 -8.88
CA SER A 59 -0.18 10.78 -7.73
C SER A 59 0.04 9.57 -6.82
N VAL A 60 -0.89 8.61 -6.78
CA VAL A 60 -0.77 7.44 -5.89
C VAL A 60 0.32 6.48 -6.41
N VAL A 61 1.28 6.17 -5.56
CA VAL A 61 2.40 5.27 -5.90
C VAL A 61 2.44 4.00 -5.04
N ALA A 62 1.78 4.01 -3.87
CA ALA A 62 1.70 2.83 -3.02
C ALA A 62 0.50 2.85 -2.07
N TYR A 63 0.06 1.65 -1.69
CA TYR A 63 -0.81 1.39 -0.55
C TYR A 63 -0.11 0.43 0.43
N TYR A 64 -0.05 0.82 1.70
CA TYR A 64 0.55 0.07 2.78
C TYR A 64 -0.53 -0.51 3.69
N ALA A 65 -0.41 -1.79 4.01
CA ALA A 65 -1.33 -2.57 4.83
C ALA A 65 -0.58 -3.43 5.86
N GLY A 66 -1.34 -3.91 6.84
CA GLY A 66 -0.97 -5.05 7.68
C GLY A 66 -2.15 -6.03 7.68
N HIS A 67 -2.61 -6.40 8.87
CA HIS A 67 -3.77 -7.27 9.12
C HIS A 67 -3.56 -8.74 8.70
N ASP A 68 -3.10 -8.98 7.49
CA ASP A 68 -2.62 -10.29 7.05
C ASP A 68 -1.16 -10.46 7.48
N HIS A 69 -0.95 -11.35 8.45
CA HIS A 69 0.35 -11.52 9.09
C HIS A 69 1.34 -12.31 8.24
N ASP A 70 0.88 -13.05 7.23
CA ASP A 70 1.73 -13.69 6.22
C ASP A 70 2.31 -12.65 5.25
N GLY A 71 1.70 -11.46 5.19
CA GLY A 71 2.11 -10.37 4.35
C GLY A 71 1.85 -10.62 2.87
N GLY A 72 2.26 -9.68 2.03
CA GLY A 72 2.04 -9.79 0.60
C GLY A 72 2.51 -8.58 -0.18
N TYR A 73 2.62 -8.76 -1.49
CA TYR A 73 3.04 -7.70 -2.39
C TYR A 73 2.40 -7.89 -3.76
N PHE A 74 1.87 -6.79 -4.31
CA PHE A 74 1.38 -6.74 -5.67
C PHE A 74 1.70 -5.39 -6.30
N LEU A 75 2.05 -5.39 -7.58
CA LEU A 75 2.10 -4.18 -8.41
C LEU A 75 0.93 -4.24 -9.36
N ASP A 76 0.01 -3.29 -9.25
CA ASP A 76 -1.16 -3.26 -10.13
C ASP A 76 -0.86 -2.64 -11.50
N GLU A 77 -1.82 -2.79 -12.41
CA GLU A 77 -1.73 -2.32 -13.79
C GLU A 77 -1.65 -0.79 -13.89
N CYS A 78 -2.10 -0.09 -12.84
CA CYS A 78 -2.01 1.36 -12.71
C CYS A 78 -0.66 1.81 -12.13
N GLY A 79 0.25 0.88 -11.79
CA GLY A 79 1.58 1.19 -11.26
C GLY A 79 1.59 1.55 -9.78
N ILE A 80 0.57 1.15 -9.02
CA ILE A 80 0.50 1.31 -7.55
C ILE A 80 1.09 0.06 -6.90
N HIS A 81 2.05 0.25 -5.99
CA HIS A 81 2.59 -0.82 -5.17
C HIS A 81 1.72 -1.09 -3.95
N HIS A 82 1.10 -2.27 -3.87
CA HIS A 82 0.36 -2.74 -2.70
C HIS A 82 1.27 -3.60 -1.84
N LEU A 83 1.57 -3.16 -0.62
CA LEU A 83 2.40 -3.89 0.34
C LEU A 83 1.59 -4.21 1.58
N THR A 84 1.54 -5.49 1.94
CA THR A 84 1.01 -5.98 3.21
C THR A 84 2.17 -6.50 4.05
N PHE A 85 2.41 -5.88 5.20
CA PHE A 85 3.55 -6.20 6.04
C PHE A 85 3.25 -7.35 7.01
N ASN A 86 4.21 -8.24 7.19
CA ASN A 86 4.13 -9.35 8.13
C ASN A 86 3.83 -8.88 9.56
N GLY A 87 3.04 -9.70 10.27
CA GLY A 87 2.69 -9.44 11.66
C GLY A 87 3.85 -9.77 12.60
N VAL A 88 4.27 -8.81 13.42
CA VAL A 88 5.27 -9.05 14.48
C VAL A 88 4.80 -10.16 15.43
N ILE A 89 3.48 -10.26 15.67
CA ILE A 89 2.88 -11.22 16.62
C ILE A 89 3.09 -12.69 16.23
N GLU A 90 3.20 -13.00 14.93
CA GLU A 90 3.45 -14.35 14.41
C GLU A 90 4.91 -14.58 14.04
N THR A 91 5.77 -13.59 14.30
CA THR A 91 7.20 -13.69 14.04
C THR A 91 7.91 -14.41 15.19
N PRO A 92 8.69 -15.48 14.92
CA PRO A 92 9.42 -16.19 15.98
C PRO A 92 10.53 -15.31 16.58
N PRO A 93 10.95 -15.55 17.84
CA PRO A 93 11.97 -14.75 18.52
C PRO A 93 13.31 -14.62 17.78
N GLU A 94 13.65 -15.60 16.93
CA GLU A 94 14.86 -15.66 16.13
C GLU A 94 14.77 -14.86 14.82
N SER A 95 13.61 -14.25 14.54
CA SER A 95 13.33 -13.45 13.34
C SER A 95 12.81 -12.05 13.68
N GLN A 96 12.51 -11.27 12.65
CA GLN A 96 12.04 -9.88 12.73
C GLN A 96 10.97 -9.62 11.65
N ALA A 97 10.13 -8.61 11.85
CA ALA A 97 9.14 -8.19 10.86
C ALA A 97 8.98 -6.67 10.88
N PHE A 98 10.03 -5.96 10.45
CA PHE A 98 10.00 -4.51 10.25
C PHE A 98 10.96 -4.10 9.13
N GLY A 99 10.92 -2.84 8.72
CA GLY A 99 11.84 -2.31 7.72
C GLY A 99 11.89 -0.80 7.68
N THR A 100 12.77 -0.26 6.84
CA THR A 100 12.91 1.17 6.58
C THR A 100 12.68 1.44 5.11
N MET A 101 11.73 2.35 4.81
CA MET A 101 11.46 2.81 3.44
C MET A 101 12.27 4.08 3.16
N TYR A 102 13.10 4.05 2.12
CA TYR A 102 13.84 5.20 1.61
C TYR A 102 13.15 5.72 0.35
N ILE A 103 12.83 7.01 0.33
CA ILE A 103 12.09 7.65 -0.75
C ILE A 103 13.05 8.46 -1.61
N TYR A 104 13.09 8.18 -2.91
CA TYR A 104 13.91 8.88 -3.89
C TYR A 104 13.01 9.56 -4.94
N GLU A 105 13.60 10.22 -5.92
CA GLU A 105 12.84 10.88 -6.98
C GLU A 105 12.17 9.87 -7.94
N ASP A 106 12.80 8.73 -8.19
CA ASP A 106 12.40 7.73 -9.19
C ASP A 106 11.83 6.44 -8.61
N LYS A 107 12.00 6.21 -7.30
CA LYS A 107 11.61 4.95 -6.65
C LYS A 107 11.51 5.08 -5.13
N MET A 108 10.99 4.03 -4.52
CA MET A 108 11.14 3.72 -3.11
C MET A 108 12.03 2.49 -2.94
N VAL A 109 12.82 2.45 -1.88
CA VAL A 109 13.63 1.28 -1.51
C VAL A 109 13.27 0.85 -0.10
N LEU A 110 12.66 -0.33 0.02
CA LEU A 110 12.39 -0.96 1.30
C LEU A 110 13.63 -1.77 1.71
N LYS A 111 14.18 -1.46 2.88
CA LYS A 111 15.17 -2.28 3.58
C LYS A 111 14.49 -3.04 4.70
N GLY A 112 14.17 -4.30 4.43
CA GLY A 112 13.43 -5.16 5.34
C GLY A 112 14.33 -5.90 6.33
N ARG A 113 13.73 -6.46 7.37
CA ARG A 113 14.37 -7.30 8.38
C ARG A 113 13.52 -8.53 8.66
N GLY A 114 14.19 -9.68 8.75
CA GLY A 114 13.58 -10.98 8.94
C GLY A 114 12.62 -11.32 7.79
N LEU A 115 11.32 -11.43 8.11
CA LEU A 115 10.27 -11.82 7.17
C LEU A 115 9.98 -10.77 6.10
N ILE A 116 10.31 -9.49 6.35
CA ILE A 116 10.12 -8.43 5.37
C ILE A 116 11.32 -8.42 4.41
N PRO A 117 11.14 -8.69 3.10
CA PRO A 117 12.24 -8.67 2.14
C PRO A 117 12.61 -7.24 1.73
N ASP A 118 13.86 -7.06 1.31
CA ASP A 118 14.27 -5.85 0.59
C ASP A 118 13.47 -5.73 -0.72
N ARG A 119 13.03 -4.51 -1.05
CA ARG A 119 12.33 -4.23 -2.32
C ARG A 119 12.79 -2.92 -2.93
N THR A 120 12.80 -2.87 -4.25
CA THR A 120 12.88 -1.62 -5.02
C THR A 120 11.57 -1.44 -5.76
N LEU A 121 10.93 -0.30 -5.55
CA LEU A 121 9.58 0.01 -5.99
C LEU A 121 9.65 1.24 -6.90
N SER A 122 9.83 1.02 -8.20
CA SER A 122 10.01 2.09 -9.17
C SER A 122 8.70 2.83 -9.43
N TYR A 123 8.74 4.16 -9.43
CA TYR A 123 7.59 4.93 -9.86
C TYR A 123 7.34 4.76 -11.36
N ARG A 124 6.10 5.03 -11.77
CA ARG A 124 5.74 5.14 -13.18
C ARG A 124 6.64 6.17 -13.85
N LYS A 125 7.07 5.87 -15.08
CA LYS A 125 7.71 6.88 -15.92
C LYS A 125 6.63 7.86 -16.37
N ALA A 126 6.90 9.16 -16.23
CA ALA A 126 6.08 10.23 -16.78
C ALA A 126 6.06 10.16 -18.31
#